data_AF-A0A2V8M1U3-F1
#
_entry.id   AF-A0A2V8M1U3-F1
#
_cell.length_a   1.000
_cell.length_b   1.000
_cell.length_c   1.000
_cell.angle_alpha   90.00
_cell.angle_beta   90.00
_cell.angle_gamma   90.00
#
_symmetry.space_group_name_H-M   'P 1'
#
loop_
_entity.id
_entity.type
_entity.pdbx_description
1 polymer ?
#
loop_
_entity_poly.entity_id
_entity_poly.type
_entity_poly.pdbx_seq_one_letter_code
_entity_poly.pdbx_strand_id
1 'polypeptide(L)'
;TTGFDTALLANNFATPRPNRVAGCDIKTNQSRIHWYNPDCFELQPLGTLGNAGRNIGTSPTYTTVDLNLAKDTKLREATTLQFRAEFFNILNHTNFGVPTLGAFNSSGTARNSNAGTITTIVGTSRQIQFALKLLF
;
A
#
# COMPACT_ATOMS: atom_id res chain seq x y z
N THR A 1 0.27 12.70 3.38
CA THR A 1 -0.59 13.69 4.05
C THR A 1 -0.81 14.85 3.11
N THR A 2 -1.73 14.70 2.17
CA THR A 2 -2.19 15.82 1.33
C THR A 2 -3.10 16.67 2.23
N GLY A 3 -2.53 17.67 2.90
CA GLY A 3 -3.35 18.68 3.57
C GLY A 3 -3.85 19.70 2.56
N PHE A 4 -4.37 20.82 3.01
CA PHE A 4 -4.86 21.91 2.16
C PHE A 4 -4.09 23.17 2.47
N ASP A 5 -3.81 24.01 1.47
CA ASP A 5 -3.05 25.25 1.68
C ASP A 5 -3.89 26.32 2.37
N THR A 6 -3.73 26.40 3.68
CA THR A 6 -4.19 27.55 4.47
C THR A 6 -3.03 28.49 4.83
N ALA A 7 -1.80 28.21 4.40
CA ALA A 7 -0.61 28.99 4.75
C ALA A 7 -0.40 30.23 3.86
N LEU A 8 -1.18 30.37 2.76
CA LEU A 8 -1.12 31.49 1.81
C LEU A 8 0.27 31.68 1.17
N LEU A 9 1.04 30.60 1.00
CA LEU A 9 2.44 30.63 0.55
C LEU A 9 2.62 30.58 -0.98
N ALA A 10 1.57 30.89 -1.75
CA ALA A 10 1.58 30.97 -3.22
C ALA A 10 2.36 29.82 -3.89
N ASN A 11 1.83 28.59 -3.79
CA ASN A 11 2.22 27.43 -4.60
C ASN A 11 3.60 26.82 -4.29
N ASN A 12 4.38 27.35 -3.33
CA ASN A 12 5.70 26.80 -2.97
C ASN A 12 5.62 25.50 -2.14
N PHE A 13 4.47 25.22 -1.52
CA PHE A 13 4.17 23.96 -0.86
C PHE A 13 2.75 23.54 -1.24
N ALA A 14 2.62 22.63 -2.20
CA ALA A 14 1.33 22.33 -2.83
C ALA A 14 0.21 21.89 -1.87
N THR A 15 0.54 21.43 -0.65
CA THR A 15 -0.42 21.07 0.41
C THR A 15 0.31 20.99 1.77
N PRO A 16 0.28 22.03 2.64
CA PRO A 16 0.86 21.94 3.99
C PRO A 16 0.17 20.83 4.78
N ARG A 17 0.93 20.16 5.66
CA ARG A 17 0.39 19.06 6.47
C ARG A 17 -0.69 19.58 7.42
N PRO A 18 -1.69 18.76 7.78
CA PRO A 18 -2.65 19.11 8.82
C PRO A 18 -1.98 19.16 10.20
N ASN A 19 -2.70 19.71 11.18
CA ASN A 19 -2.41 19.49 12.58
C ASN A 19 -2.85 18.08 13.02
N ARG A 20 -2.08 17.49 13.93
CA ARG A 20 -2.45 16.27 14.64
C ARG A 20 -3.05 16.65 15.98
N VAL A 21 -4.23 16.11 16.27
CA VAL A 21 -4.90 16.25 17.57
C VAL A 21 -4.07 15.50 18.63
N ALA A 22 -3.71 16.19 19.71
CA ALA A 22 -2.92 15.61 20.79
C ALA A 22 -3.68 14.47 21.48
N GLY A 23 -2.99 13.36 21.79
CA GLY A 23 -3.59 12.19 22.44
C GLY A 23 -4.46 11.32 21.53
N CYS A 24 -4.67 11.69 20.27
CA CYS A 24 -5.46 10.88 19.34
C CYS A 24 -4.65 9.70 18.78
N ASP A 25 -5.22 8.49 18.91
CA ASP A 25 -4.67 7.28 18.31
C ASP A 25 -5.15 7.12 16.86
N ILE A 26 -4.18 7.26 15.94
CA ILE A 26 -4.37 7.18 14.50
C ILE A 26 -4.83 5.78 14.07
N LYS A 27 -4.51 4.74 14.84
CA LYS A 27 -4.78 3.33 14.52
C LYS A 27 -6.02 2.76 15.23
N THR A 28 -6.79 3.62 15.89
CA THR A 28 -8.04 3.21 16.57
C THR A 28 -8.96 2.48 15.57
N ASN A 29 -9.47 1.30 15.94
CA ASN A 29 -10.42 0.51 15.14
C ASN A 29 -9.98 0.23 13.68
N GLN A 30 -8.67 -0.01 13.49
CA GLN A 30 -8.09 -0.21 12.17
C GLN A 30 -8.74 -1.37 11.39
N SER A 31 -9.28 -1.07 10.20
CA SER A 31 -9.89 -2.03 9.28
C SER A 31 -9.69 -1.59 7.82
N ARG A 32 -10.08 -2.42 6.84
CA ARG A 32 -9.95 -2.08 5.40
C ARG A 32 -10.67 -0.77 5.02
N ILE A 33 -11.82 -0.49 5.63
CA ILE A 33 -12.62 0.72 5.36
C ILE A 33 -12.32 1.85 6.33
N HIS A 34 -11.53 1.59 7.37
CA HIS A 34 -11.16 2.56 8.40
C HIS A 34 -9.72 2.29 8.83
N TRP A 35 -8.77 2.53 7.94
CA TRP A 35 -7.36 2.19 8.15
C TRP A 35 -6.65 3.16 9.11
N TYR A 36 -7.10 4.40 9.13
CA TYR A 36 -6.71 5.36 10.15
C TYR A 36 -7.90 6.22 10.53
N ASN A 37 -7.87 6.76 11.74
CA ASN A 37 -8.87 7.70 12.22
C ASN A 37 -8.63 9.11 11.62
N PRO A 38 -9.49 9.61 10.71
CA PRO A 38 -9.35 10.95 10.16
C PRO A 38 -9.54 12.04 11.21
N ASP A 39 -10.25 11.77 12.32
CA ASP A 39 -10.50 12.76 13.38
C ASP A 39 -9.24 13.16 14.15
N CYS A 40 -8.17 12.36 14.04
CA CYS A 40 -6.86 12.74 14.56
C CYS A 40 -6.18 13.86 13.75
N PHE A 41 -6.80 14.32 12.66
CA PHE A 41 -6.30 15.39 11.81
C PHE A 41 -7.25 16.57 11.80
N GLU A 42 -6.68 17.75 11.96
CA GLU A 42 -7.35 19.05 11.93
C GLU A 42 -6.64 19.96 10.92
N LEU A 43 -7.39 20.86 10.27
CA LEU A 43 -6.78 21.86 9.42
C LEU A 43 -6.05 22.89 10.28
N GLN A 44 -4.84 23.24 9.87
CA GLN A 44 -4.08 24.28 10.53
C GLN A 44 -4.71 25.67 10.33
N PRO A 45 -4.66 26.56 11.34
CA PRO A 45 -5.11 27.95 11.21
C PRO A 45 -4.49 28.67 10.01
N LEU A 46 -5.21 29.66 9.47
CA LEU A 46 -4.74 30.46 8.34
C LEU A 46 -3.38 31.10 8.64
N GLY A 47 -2.43 30.99 7.72
CA GLY A 47 -1.06 31.51 7.85
C GLY A 47 -0.12 30.64 8.70
N THR A 48 -0.54 29.44 9.11
CA THR A 48 0.30 28.52 9.90
C THR A 48 0.66 27.25 9.13
N LEU A 49 1.80 26.64 9.47
CA LEU A 49 2.17 25.30 9.01
C LEU A 49 1.66 24.27 10.00
N GLY A 50 1.13 23.14 9.52
CA GLY A 50 0.66 22.11 10.42
C GLY A 50 1.78 21.27 11.04
N ASN A 51 1.46 20.64 12.17
CA ASN A 51 2.41 19.94 13.03
C ASN A 51 2.46 18.42 12.82
N ALA A 52 1.67 17.84 11.91
CA ALA A 52 1.66 16.40 11.70
C ALA A 52 3.03 15.91 11.21
N GLY A 53 3.59 14.91 11.91
CA GLY A 53 4.87 14.31 11.57
C GLY A 53 4.88 13.62 10.20
N ARG A 54 6.08 13.41 9.65
CA ARG A 54 6.28 12.58 8.46
C ARG A 54 6.10 11.10 8.83
N ASN A 55 5.47 10.31 7.95
CA ASN A 55 5.33 8.85 8.09
C ASN A 55 4.59 8.37 9.36
N ILE A 56 3.65 9.16 9.88
CA ILE A 56 2.84 8.81 11.06
C ILE A 56 1.80 7.69 10.81
N GLY A 57 1.58 7.30 9.56
CA GLY A 57 0.71 6.20 9.17
C GLY A 57 1.51 5.09 8.48
N THR A 58 1.12 3.84 8.72
CA THR A 58 1.73 2.65 8.11
C THR A 58 0.72 1.99 7.17
N SER A 59 1.14 1.58 5.97
CA SER A 59 0.30 0.81 5.05
C SER A 59 0.06 -0.62 5.56
N PRO A 60 -0.90 -1.36 4.97
CA PRO A 60 -1.00 -2.80 5.18
C PRO A 60 0.32 -3.51 4.91
N THR A 61 0.54 -4.61 5.62
CA THR A 61 1.68 -5.49 5.36
C THR A 61 1.50 -6.16 4.02
N TYR A 62 2.59 -6.26 3.26
CA TYR A 62 2.64 -7.04 2.03
C TYR A 62 3.29 -8.39 2.32
N THR A 63 2.64 -9.49 1.98
CA THR A 63 3.17 -10.84 2.15
C THR A 63 2.79 -11.71 0.95
N THR A 64 3.79 -12.35 0.36
CA THR A 64 3.61 -13.38 -0.68
C THR A 64 4.50 -14.56 -0.37
N VAL A 65 4.09 -15.73 -0.82
CA VAL A 65 4.87 -16.96 -0.74
C VAL A 65 4.94 -17.52 -2.15
N ASP A 66 6.16 -17.61 -2.68
CA ASP A 66 6.44 -18.10 -4.02
C ASP A 66 7.25 -19.39 -3.93
N LEU A 67 7.01 -20.33 -4.85
CA LEU A 67 7.60 -21.66 -4.85
C LEU A 67 8.09 -22.03 -6.26
N ASN A 68 9.32 -22.52 -6.34
CA ASN A 68 9.90 -23.05 -7.58
C ASN A 68 10.32 -24.51 -7.35
N LEU A 69 9.85 -25.40 -8.21
CA LEU A 69 10.23 -26.80 -8.26
C LEU A 69 10.89 -27.10 -9.61
N ALA A 70 12.13 -27.54 -9.59
CA ALA A 70 12.84 -28.04 -10.77
C ALA A 70 13.19 -29.51 -10.59
N LYS A 71 12.93 -30.31 -11.62
CA LYS A 71 13.29 -31.72 -11.66
C LYS A 71 13.98 -32.06 -12.97
N ASP A 72 15.18 -32.61 -12.83
CA ASP A 72 15.92 -33.19 -13.95
C ASP A 72 15.68 -34.70 -14.01
N THR A 73 15.28 -35.17 -15.18
CA THR A 73 15.03 -36.58 -15.48
C THR A 73 15.95 -36.98 -16.62
N LYS A 74 16.89 -37.89 -16.35
CA LYS A 74 17.76 -38.46 -17.39
C LYS A 74 16.92 -39.35 -18.31
N LEU A 75 16.83 -38.98 -19.59
CA LEU A 75 16.14 -39.80 -20.60
C LEU A 75 17.10 -40.79 -21.26
N ARG A 76 18.33 -40.37 -21.55
CA ARG A 76 19.43 -41.16 -22.12
C ARG A 76 20.77 -40.67 -21.56
N GLU A 77 21.86 -41.34 -21.92
CA GLU A 77 23.22 -41.05 -21.43
C GLU A 77 23.63 -39.58 -21.63
N ALA A 78 23.32 -38.98 -22.78
CA ALA A 78 23.58 -37.58 -23.10
C ALA A 78 22.34 -36.67 -23.06
N THR A 79 21.14 -37.22 -22.80
CA THR A 79 19.88 -36.45 -22.90
C THR A 79 19.18 -36.33 -21.56
N THR A 80 18.98 -35.08 -21.11
CA THR A 80 18.26 -34.76 -19.86
C THR A 80 17.04 -33.90 -20.14
N LEU A 81 15.91 -34.28 -19.55
CA LEU A 81 14.68 -33.49 -19.55
C LEU A 81 14.56 -32.75 -18.23
N GLN A 82 14.53 -31.42 -18.31
CA GLN A 82 14.31 -30.56 -17.15
C GLN A 82 12.87 -30.05 -17.16
N PHE A 83 12.11 -30.39 -16.12
CA PHE A 83 10.78 -29.86 -15.86
C PHE A 83 10.88 -28.80 -14.75
N ARG A 84 10.25 -27.65 -14.96
CA ARG A 84 10.13 -26.59 -13.95
C ARG A 84 8.67 -26.23 -13.74
N ALA A 85 8.29 -26.08 -12.48
CA ALA A 85 7.00 -25.57 -12.06
C ALA A 85 7.21 -24.39 -11.12
N GLU A 86 6.66 -23.24 -11.48
CA GLU A 86 6.76 -22.00 -10.72
C GLU A 86 5.37 -21.57 -10.26
N PHE A 87 5.24 -21.31 -8.96
CA PHE A 87 4.02 -20.88 -8.31
C PHE A 87 4.27 -19.54 -7.65
N PHE A 88 3.61 -18.49 -8.13
CA PHE A 88 3.62 -17.17 -7.51
C PHE A 88 2.35 -17.01 -6.67
N ASN A 89 2.48 -16.42 -5.48
CA ASN A 89 1.39 -16.30 -4.52
C ASN A 89 0.69 -17.65 -4.28
N ILE A 90 1.45 -18.67 -3.89
CA ILE A 90 0.95 -20.05 -3.71
C ILE A 90 -0.18 -20.12 -2.67
N LEU A 91 -0.18 -19.24 -1.67
CA LEU A 91 -1.24 -19.16 -0.66
C LEU A 91 -2.48 -18.38 -1.12
N ASN A 92 -2.42 -17.76 -2.31
CA ASN A 92 -3.46 -16.86 -2.82
C ASN A 92 -3.83 -15.75 -1.80
N HIS A 93 -2.82 -15.22 -1.11
CA HIS A 93 -2.99 -14.14 -0.14
C HIS A 93 -3.26 -12.81 -0.87
N THR A 94 -4.33 -12.12 -0.47
CA THR A 94 -4.66 -10.80 -1.03
C THR A 94 -3.88 -9.71 -0.30
N ASN A 95 -3.06 -8.97 -1.03
CA ASN A 95 -2.32 -7.84 -0.50
C ASN A 95 -3.09 -6.54 -0.78
N PHE A 96 -3.43 -5.80 0.26
CA PHE A 96 -4.16 -4.55 0.14
C PHE A 96 -3.22 -3.39 -0.20
N GLY A 97 -3.70 -2.46 -1.02
CA GLY A 97 -2.96 -1.26 -1.39
C GLY A 97 -2.89 -0.22 -0.28
N VAL A 98 -2.38 0.95 -0.65
CA VAL A 98 -2.25 2.08 0.29
C VAL A 98 -3.63 2.70 0.51
N PRO A 99 -4.03 2.99 1.76
CA PRO A 99 -5.27 3.70 2.05
C PRO A 99 -5.23 5.13 1.50
N THR A 100 -6.39 5.74 1.28
CA THR A 100 -6.49 7.16 0.95
C THR A 100 -5.88 8.03 2.06
N LEU A 101 -4.69 8.57 1.83
CA LEU A 101 -3.87 9.27 2.84
C LEU A 101 -4.29 10.71 3.14
N GLY A 102 -5.16 11.29 2.32
CA GLY A 102 -5.67 12.65 2.51
C GLY A 102 -6.87 12.65 3.45
N ALA A 103 -6.73 13.28 4.62
CA ALA A 103 -7.83 13.42 5.58
C ALA A 103 -8.88 14.45 5.14
N PHE A 104 -8.51 15.39 4.26
CA PHE A 104 -9.34 16.48 3.77
C PHE A 104 -9.47 16.42 2.24
N ASN A 105 -10.55 17.00 1.71
CA ASN A 105 -10.75 17.16 0.27
C ASN A 105 -9.78 18.19 -0.32
N SER A 106 -9.70 18.25 -1.65
CA SER A 106 -8.82 19.18 -2.37
C SER A 106 -9.13 20.65 -2.13
N SER A 107 -10.33 20.98 -1.64
CA SER A 107 -10.74 22.33 -1.27
C SER A 107 -10.49 22.66 0.20
N GLY A 108 -10.04 21.70 1.03
CA GLY A 108 -9.82 21.87 2.47
C GLY A 108 -11.03 22.37 3.25
N THR A 109 -12.23 22.19 2.73
CA THR A 109 -13.47 22.65 3.37
C THR A 109 -14.17 21.54 4.13
N ALA A 110 -13.86 20.28 3.81
CA ALA A 110 -14.48 19.12 4.42
C ALA A 110 -13.51 17.93 4.51
N ARG A 111 -13.86 16.97 5.39
CA ARG A 111 -13.18 15.68 5.45
C ARG A 111 -13.35 14.93 4.14
N ASN A 112 -12.31 14.21 3.74
CA ASN A 112 -12.40 13.29 2.61
C ASN A 112 -13.23 12.08 3.04
N SER A 113 -14.33 11.80 2.34
CA SER A 113 -15.22 10.66 2.61
C SER A 113 -14.51 9.31 2.46
N ASN A 114 -13.44 9.25 1.68
CA ASN A 114 -12.63 8.07 1.48
C ASN A 114 -11.40 8.03 2.41
N ALA A 115 -11.21 9.01 3.31
CA ALA A 115 -10.05 9.04 4.20
C ALA A 115 -9.90 7.72 4.97
N GLY A 116 -8.72 7.10 4.88
CA GLY A 116 -8.46 5.83 5.56
C GLY A 116 -9.11 4.62 4.91
N THR A 117 -9.84 4.74 3.80
CA THR A 117 -10.35 3.57 3.06
C THR A 117 -9.28 3.01 2.13
N ILE A 118 -9.21 1.67 2.03
CA ILE A 118 -8.42 0.98 1.01
C ILE A 118 -9.34 0.45 -0.08
N THR A 119 -9.15 0.96 -1.29
CA THR A 119 -9.97 0.63 -2.47
C THR A 119 -9.22 -0.22 -3.50
N THR A 120 -7.94 -0.51 -3.26
CA THR A 120 -7.07 -1.21 -4.21
C THR A 120 -6.44 -2.45 -3.60
N ILE A 121 -6.12 -3.39 -4.49
CA ILE A 121 -5.31 -4.57 -4.22
C ILE A 121 -3.99 -4.39 -4.97
N VAL A 122 -2.90 -4.84 -4.38
CA VAL A 122 -1.56 -4.78 -4.98
C VAL A 122 -1.00 -6.18 -5.17
N GLY A 123 -0.11 -6.33 -6.17
CA GLY A 123 0.41 -7.62 -6.58
C GLY A 123 -0.55 -8.40 -7.48
N THR A 124 -0.24 -9.67 -7.68
CA THR A 124 -0.99 -10.56 -8.56
C THR A 124 -1.72 -11.64 -7.76
N SER A 125 -2.83 -12.12 -8.32
CA SER A 125 -3.45 -13.38 -7.87
C SER A 125 -2.48 -14.55 -8.08
N ARG A 126 -2.79 -15.73 -7.53
CA ARG A 126 -2.00 -16.93 -7.75
C ARG A 126 -1.72 -17.16 -9.24
N GLN A 127 -0.44 -17.29 -9.59
CA GLN A 127 0.00 -17.65 -10.94
C GLN A 127 0.77 -18.96 -10.89
N ILE A 128 0.56 -19.80 -11.89
CA ILE A 128 1.22 -21.10 -12.02
C ILE A 128 1.77 -21.18 -13.43
N GLN A 129 3.06 -21.48 -13.55
CA GLN A 129 3.76 -21.58 -14.82
C GLN A 129 4.54 -22.89 -14.88
N PHE A 130 4.54 -23.50 -16.05
CA PHE A 130 5.26 -24.74 -16.32
C PHE A 130 6.22 -24.51 -17.47
N ALA A 131 7.42 -25.05 -17.36
CA ALA A 131 8.41 -25.04 -18.43
C ALA A 131 9.04 -26.43 -18.59
N LEU A 132 9.37 -26.75 -19.84
CA LEU A 132 10.04 -27.97 -20.22
C LEU A 132 11.27 -27.63 -21.07
N LYS A 133 12.43 -28.16 -20.70
CA LYS A 133 13.68 -27.96 -21.42
C LYS A 133 14.36 -29.30 -21.69
N LEU A 134 14.75 -29.51 -22.95
CA LEU A 134 15.55 -30.66 -23.36
C LEU A 134 17.03 -30.25 -23.48
N LEU A 135 17.91 -31.02 -22.86
CA LEU A 135 19.36 -30.84 -22.86
C LEU A 135 20.00 -32.03 -23.57
N PHE A 136 20.94 -31.76 -24.47
CA PHE A 136 21.65 -32.74 -25.31
C PHE A 136 23.16 -32.49 -25.28
#